data_AF-A0A972IG60-F1
#
_entry.id   AF-A0A972IG60-F1
#
_cell.length_a   1.000
_cell.length_b   1.000
_cell.length_c   1.000
_cell.angle_alpha   90.00
_cell.angle_beta   90.00
_cell.angle_gamma   90.00
#
_symmetry.space_group_name_H-M   'P 1'
#
loop_
_entity.id
_entity.type
_entity.pdbx_description
1 polymer ?
#
loop_
_entity_poly.entity_id
_entity_poly.type
_entity_poly.pdbx_seq_one_letter_code
_entity_poly.pdbx_strand_id
1 'polypeptide(L)'
;RRAYGPEQVIAFAVLAPAYVIAYLGAGLLIVRLARRLFPTALPVAALIQVILVLVGVAGPLVLESIAGRDAFRSYSLIQISNPFWSIIHLADRSAMPPEAPILLAAVPFAALVLFLLNLPGILHEVRQVRVAKPQRVTEEDDQIAAEKSPHQPVQISPWDTL
;
A
#
# COMPACT_ATOMS: atom_id res chain seq x y z
N ARG A 1 3.42 -34.27 13.17
CA ARG A 1 3.27 -32.94 12.52
C ARG A 1 2.31 -33.12 11.35
N ARG A 2 1.05 -32.65 11.42
CA ARG A 2 0.14 -32.64 10.25
C ARG A 2 0.53 -31.46 9.34
N ALA A 3 0.65 -31.71 8.05
CA ALA A 3 0.89 -30.68 7.04
C ALA A 3 -0.37 -29.83 6.84
N TYR A 4 -0.19 -28.55 6.47
CA TYR A 4 -1.30 -27.70 6.07
C TYR A 4 -1.92 -28.22 4.77
N GLY A 5 -3.25 -28.17 4.68
CA GLY A 5 -3.95 -28.48 3.44
C GLY A 5 -3.73 -27.39 2.38
N PRO A 6 -3.81 -27.72 1.07
CA PRO A 6 -3.66 -26.73 0.00
C PRO A 6 -4.66 -25.58 0.12
N GLU A 7 -5.87 -25.84 0.60
CA GLU A 7 -6.92 -24.85 0.83
C GLU A 7 -6.52 -23.79 1.87
N GLN A 8 -5.83 -24.19 2.95
CA GLN A 8 -5.35 -23.28 3.99
C GLN A 8 -4.22 -22.38 3.46
N VAL A 9 -3.33 -22.95 2.65
CA VAL A 9 -2.23 -22.22 2.01
C VAL A 9 -2.77 -21.16 1.04
N ILE A 10 -3.73 -21.54 0.19
CA ILE A 10 -4.38 -20.60 -0.74
C ILE A 10 -5.13 -19.51 0.02
N ALA A 11 -5.90 -19.90 1.04
CA ALA A 11 -6.65 -18.96 1.85
C ALA A 11 -5.72 -17.94 2.54
N PHE A 12 -4.60 -18.38 3.12
CA PHE A 12 -3.58 -17.50 3.68
C PHE A 12 -2.97 -16.58 2.61
N ALA A 13 -2.58 -17.13 1.45
CA ALA A 13 -1.95 -16.39 0.36
C ALA A 13 -2.85 -15.30 -0.23
N VAL A 14 -4.18 -15.47 -0.16
CA VAL A 14 -5.16 -14.46 -0.57
C VAL A 14 -5.44 -13.46 0.54
N LEU A 15 -5.69 -13.95 1.76
CA LEU A 15 -6.18 -13.13 2.87
C LEU A 15 -5.10 -12.19 3.42
N ALA A 16 -3.85 -12.66 3.54
CA ALA A 16 -2.76 -11.86 4.08
C ALA A 16 -2.50 -10.57 3.26
N PRO A 17 -2.29 -10.62 1.93
CA PRO A 17 -2.14 -9.40 1.14
C PRO A 17 -3.44 -8.59 1.07
N ALA A 18 -4.62 -9.23 1.09
CA ALA A 18 -5.89 -8.51 1.10
C ALA A 18 -6.01 -7.59 2.33
N TYR A 19 -5.64 -8.09 3.53
CA TYR A 19 -5.60 -7.23 4.71
C TYR A 19 -4.61 -6.09 4.59
N VAL A 20 -3.40 -6.35 4.09
CA VAL A 20 -2.40 -5.31 3.88
C VAL A 20 -2.93 -4.21 2.95
N ILE A 21 -3.50 -4.60 1.81
CA ILE A 21 -4.09 -3.68 0.84
C ILE A 21 -5.26 -2.91 1.45
N ALA A 22 -6.14 -3.57 2.21
CA ALA A 22 -7.26 -2.91 2.84
C ALA A 22 -6.81 -1.86 3.87
N TYR A 23 -5.90 -2.21 4.78
CA TYR A 23 -5.40 -1.27 5.79
C TYR A 23 -4.60 -0.11 5.17
N LEU A 24 -3.75 -0.38 4.19
CA LEU A 24 -3.01 0.68 3.50
C LEU A 24 -3.96 1.57 2.68
N GLY A 25 -4.89 0.97 1.93
CA GLY A 25 -5.84 1.69 1.11
C GLY A 25 -6.77 2.58 1.93
N ALA A 26 -7.30 2.07 3.03
CA ALA A 26 -8.11 2.87 3.96
C ALA A 26 -7.29 3.99 4.61
N GLY A 27 -6.07 3.71 5.06
CA GLY A 27 -5.17 4.71 5.63
C GLY A 27 -4.83 5.82 4.64
N LEU A 28 -4.52 5.49 3.39
CA LEU A 28 -4.26 6.47 2.33
C LEU A 28 -5.48 7.37 2.06
N LEU A 29 -6.69 6.81 2.03
CA LEU A 29 -7.92 7.59 1.85
C LEU A 29 -8.14 8.56 3.03
N ILE A 30 -7.93 8.08 4.27
CA ILE A 30 -8.04 8.92 5.47
C ILE A 30 -7.00 10.04 5.45
N VAL A 31 -5.75 9.74 5.08
CA VAL A 31 -4.69 10.75 4.98
C VAL A 31 -4.99 11.77 3.88
N ARG A 32 -5.49 11.34 2.72
CA ARG A 32 -5.92 12.27 1.65
C ARG A 32 -7.06 13.17 2.12
N LEU A 33 -8.03 12.61 2.84
CA LEU A 33 -9.13 13.38 3.42
C LEU A 33 -8.64 14.37 4.48
N ALA A 34 -7.75 13.94 5.37
CA ALA A 34 -7.13 14.78 6.38
C ALA A 34 -6.35 15.94 5.75
N ARG A 35 -5.57 15.66 4.69
CA ARG A 35 -4.83 16.68 3.91
C ARG A 35 -5.73 17.70 3.24
N ARG A 36 -6.97 17.33 2.90
CA ARG A 36 -7.95 18.26 2.35
C ARG A 36 -8.44 19.27 3.40
N LEU A 37 -8.40 18.90 4.67
CA LEU A 37 -8.87 19.74 5.78
C LEU A 37 -7.73 20.52 6.45
N PHE A 38 -6.55 19.91 6.58
CA PHE A 38 -5.41 20.48 7.29
C PHE A 38 -4.07 20.11 6.64
N PRO A 39 -3.03 20.97 6.71
CA PRO A 39 -1.67 20.62 6.31
C PRO A 39 -1.16 19.45 7.17
N THR A 40 -1.17 18.24 6.61
CA THR A 40 -0.84 17.03 7.36
C THR A 40 0.63 16.68 7.18
N ALA A 41 1.39 16.72 8.27
CA ALA A 41 2.79 16.30 8.28
C ALA A 41 2.93 14.77 8.12
N LEU A 42 4.06 14.30 7.60
CA LEU A 42 4.39 12.87 7.46
C LEU A 42 4.19 12.03 8.75
N PRO A 43 4.62 12.46 9.96
CA PRO A 43 4.41 11.66 11.17
C PRO A 43 2.93 11.45 11.50
N VAL A 44 2.06 12.40 11.14
CA VAL A 44 0.60 12.27 11.36
C VAL A 44 0.02 11.18 10.46
N ALA A 45 0.51 11.05 9.22
CA ALA A 45 0.09 9.97 8.33
C ALA A 45 0.47 8.58 8.88
N ALA A 46 1.68 8.45 9.44
CA ALA A 46 2.09 7.22 10.11
C ALA A 46 1.23 6.94 11.36
N LEU A 47 0.92 7.96 12.15
CA LEU A 47 0.07 7.85 13.32
C LEU A 47 -1.36 7.39 12.96
N ILE A 48 -1.93 7.93 11.88
CA ILE A 48 -3.23 7.49 11.35
C ILE A 48 -3.19 5.99 11.03
N GLN A 49 -2.11 5.50 10.41
CA GLN A 49 -1.98 4.08 10.08
C GLN A 49 -1.93 3.20 11.34
N VAL A 50 -1.15 3.61 12.34
CA VAL A 50 -1.04 2.89 13.62
C VAL A 50 -2.39 2.85 14.33
N ILE A 51 -3.08 3.99 14.42
CA ILE A 51 -4.41 4.08 15.02
C ILE A 51 -5.40 3.20 14.27
N LEU A 52 -5.39 3.22 12.93
CA LEU A 52 -6.30 2.43 12.12
C LEU A 52 -6.14 0.93 12.38
N VAL A 53 -4.90 0.43 12.39
CA VAL A 53 -4.60 -0.98 12.73
C VAL A 53 -5.01 -1.29 14.16
N LEU A 54 -4.70 -0.39 15.10
CA LEU A 54 -5.04 -0.57 16.51
C LEU A 54 -6.55 -0.64 16.72
N VAL A 55 -7.33 0.23 16.06
CA VAL A 55 -8.80 0.20 16.11
C VAL A 55 -9.34 -1.08 15.48
N GLY A 56 -8.79 -1.53 14.35
CA GLY A 56 -9.27 -2.75 13.70
C GLY A 56 -8.96 -4.03 14.47
N VAL A 57 -7.92 -4.03 15.31
CA VAL A 57 -7.57 -5.13 16.23
C VAL A 57 -8.33 -5.01 17.56
N ALA A 58 -8.28 -3.84 18.21
CA ALA A 58 -8.85 -3.63 19.54
C ALA A 58 -10.38 -3.47 19.52
N GLY A 59 -10.93 -2.90 18.44
CA GLY A 59 -12.37 -2.71 18.25
C GLY A 59 -13.20 -3.98 18.50
N PRO A 60 -12.94 -5.10 17.79
CA PRO A 60 -13.68 -6.33 18.02
C PRO A 60 -13.44 -6.91 19.42
N LEU A 61 -12.24 -6.76 20.00
CA LEU A 61 -11.96 -7.22 21.36
C LEU A 61 -12.75 -6.46 22.43
N VAL A 62 -12.94 -5.15 22.24
CA VAL A 62 -13.78 -4.33 23.12
C VAL A 62 -15.25 -4.68 22.96
N LEU A 63 -15.72 -4.91 21.74
CA LEU A 63 -17.11 -5.32 21.51
C LEU A 63 -17.40 -6.69 22.13
N GLU A 64 -16.47 -7.63 22.02
CA GLU A 64 -16.58 -8.96 22.64
C GLU A 64 -16.58 -8.88 24.18
N SER A 65 -15.80 -7.98 24.77
CA SER A 65 -15.77 -7.81 26.23
C SER A 65 -17.08 -7.23 26.78
N ILE A 66 -17.75 -6.36 26.02
CA ILE A 66 -19.04 -5.76 26.38
C ILE A 66 -20.18 -6.78 26.23
N ALA A 67 -20.19 -7.54 25.14
CA ALA A 67 -21.28 -8.47 24.81
C ALA A 67 -21.23 -9.80 25.60
N GLY A 68 -20.15 -10.06 26.34
CA GLY A 68 -20.01 -11.23 27.21
C GLY A 68 -19.37 -12.42 26.50
N ARG A 69 -18.32 -12.99 27.12
CA ARG A 69 -17.47 -14.04 26.52
C ARG A 69 -18.21 -15.34 26.17
N ASP A 70 -19.34 -15.63 26.82
CA ASP A 70 -20.11 -16.85 26.52
C ASP A 70 -20.88 -16.78 25.20
N ALA A 71 -21.13 -15.58 24.66
CA ALA A 71 -21.79 -15.40 23.36
C ALA A 71 -20.88 -15.74 22.16
N PHE A 72 -19.56 -15.78 22.35
CA PHE A 72 -18.57 -15.87 21.27
C PHE A 72 -17.53 -16.98 21.48
N ARG A 73 -17.96 -18.17 21.94
CA ARG A 73 -17.08 -19.36 22.02
C ARG A 73 -16.51 -19.83 20.67
N SER A 74 -17.01 -19.30 19.56
CA SER A 74 -16.56 -19.56 18.20
C SER A 74 -16.25 -18.24 17.49
N TYR A 75 -15.43 -18.29 16.43
CA TYR A 75 -15.08 -17.11 15.64
C TYR A 75 -16.33 -16.35 15.22
N SER A 76 -16.37 -15.07 15.55
CA SER A 76 -17.47 -14.19 15.20
C SER A 76 -17.09 -13.33 14.00
N LEU A 77 -18.03 -13.08 13.10
CA LEU A 77 -17.82 -12.16 11.97
C LEU A 77 -17.41 -10.75 12.42
N ILE A 78 -17.63 -10.38 13.68
CA ILE A 78 -17.12 -9.12 14.24
C ILE A 78 -15.59 -9.05 14.20
N GLN A 79 -14.90 -10.19 14.31
CA GLN A 79 -13.44 -10.32 14.27
C GLN A 79 -12.88 -10.18 12.85
N ILE A 80 -13.73 -9.99 11.82
CA ILE A 80 -13.28 -9.80 10.43
C ILE A 80 -12.34 -8.60 10.28
N SER A 81 -12.48 -7.57 11.13
CA SER A 81 -11.57 -6.44 11.11
C SER A 81 -10.20 -6.78 11.67
N ASN A 82 -10.07 -7.80 12.52
CA ASN A 82 -8.81 -8.17 13.17
C ASN A 82 -8.00 -9.12 12.27
N PRO A 83 -6.93 -8.63 11.61
CA PRO A 83 -6.17 -9.43 10.66
C PRO A 83 -5.42 -10.58 11.33
N PHE A 84 -4.86 -10.33 12.52
CA PHE A 84 -4.07 -11.33 13.24
C PHE A 84 -4.95 -12.49 13.69
N TRP A 85 -6.12 -12.20 14.27
CA TRP A 85 -7.04 -13.23 14.72
C TRP A 85 -7.60 -14.03 13.55
N SER A 86 -8.02 -13.35 12.47
CA SER A 86 -8.58 -13.97 11.28
C SER A 86 -7.58 -14.90 10.57
N ILE A 87 -6.31 -14.48 10.47
CA ILE A 87 -5.25 -15.30 9.88
C ILE A 87 -4.90 -16.50 10.78
N ILE A 88 -4.77 -16.30 12.10
CA ILE A 88 -4.49 -17.38 13.05
C ILE A 88 -5.63 -18.40 13.06
N HIS A 89 -6.87 -17.93 13.03
CA HIS A 89 -8.06 -18.77 13.02
C HIS A 89 -8.13 -19.66 11.78
N LEU A 90 -7.75 -19.11 10.62
CA LEU A 90 -7.68 -19.84 9.35
C LEU A 90 -6.46 -20.77 9.26
N ALA A 91 -5.36 -20.41 9.93
CA ALA A 91 -4.14 -21.21 10.01
C ALA A 91 -4.20 -22.30 11.09
N ASP A 92 -5.23 -22.27 11.95
CA ASP A 92 -5.41 -23.31 12.95
C ASP A 92 -5.71 -24.64 12.25
N ARG A 93 -5.17 -25.74 12.79
CA ARG A 93 -5.09 -27.03 12.09
C ARG A 93 -6.40 -27.81 12.05
N SER A 94 -7.51 -27.15 12.37
CA SER A 94 -8.87 -27.66 12.19
C SER A 94 -9.28 -27.61 10.72
N ALA A 95 -10.38 -28.30 10.39
CA ALA A 95 -11.06 -28.11 9.11
C ALA A 95 -11.40 -26.63 8.91
N MET A 96 -11.55 -26.19 7.65
CA MET A 96 -11.92 -24.81 7.35
C MET A 96 -13.14 -24.40 8.19
N PRO A 97 -13.06 -23.27 8.92
CA PRO A 97 -14.18 -22.81 9.72
C PRO A 97 -15.34 -22.43 8.80
N PRO A 98 -16.60 -22.57 9.27
CA PRO A 98 -17.78 -22.28 8.44
C PRO A 98 -17.84 -20.82 7.96
N GLU A 99 -17.14 -19.90 8.63
CA GLU A 99 -17.04 -18.48 8.28
C GLU A 99 -15.97 -18.19 7.20
N ALA A 100 -15.10 -19.15 6.89
CA ALA A 100 -14.00 -18.97 5.93
C ALA A 100 -14.44 -18.49 4.53
N PRO A 101 -15.56 -18.98 3.94
CA PRO A 101 -16.00 -18.49 2.63
C PRO A 101 -16.36 -17.00 2.64
N ILE A 102 -17.01 -16.53 3.71
CA ILE A 102 -17.38 -15.13 3.88
C ILE A 102 -16.11 -14.29 4.01
N LEU A 103 -15.15 -14.74 4.81
CA LEU A 103 -13.88 -14.07 5.03
C LEU A 103 -13.08 -13.91 3.72
N LEU A 104 -13.01 -15.00 2.94
CA LEU A 104 -12.28 -15.07 1.67
C LEU A 104 -12.97 -14.31 0.53
N ALA A 105 -14.25 -13.99 0.65
CA ALA A 105 -14.95 -13.13 -0.29
C ALA A 105 -14.88 -11.66 0.14
N ALA A 106 -15.26 -11.36 1.39
CA ALA A 106 -15.46 -10.00 1.87
C ALA A 106 -14.14 -9.21 2.00
N VAL A 107 -13.09 -9.82 2.56
CA VAL A 107 -11.81 -9.11 2.80
C VAL A 107 -11.11 -8.77 1.47
N PRO A 108 -10.95 -9.71 0.50
CA PRO A 108 -10.37 -9.38 -0.80
C PRO A 108 -11.24 -8.42 -1.61
N PHE A 109 -12.57 -8.51 -1.52
CA PHE A 109 -13.46 -7.56 -2.17
C PHE A 109 -13.28 -6.14 -1.61
N ALA A 110 -13.24 -5.98 -0.29
CA ALA A 110 -12.98 -4.69 0.34
C ALA A 110 -11.59 -4.15 -0.04
N ALA A 111 -10.56 -5.02 -0.06
CA ALA A 111 -9.23 -4.67 -0.50
C ALA A 111 -9.21 -4.18 -1.95
N LEU A 112 -9.93 -4.85 -2.86
CA LEU A 112 -10.07 -4.46 -4.25
C LEU A 112 -10.76 -3.09 -4.37
N VAL A 113 -11.86 -2.87 -3.67
CA VAL A 113 -12.57 -1.57 -3.67
C VAL A 113 -11.62 -0.45 -3.20
N LEU A 114 -10.92 -0.65 -2.08
CA LEU A 114 -9.99 0.34 -1.54
C LEU A 114 -8.81 0.59 -2.48
N PHE A 115 -8.30 -0.46 -3.13
CA PHE A 115 -7.26 -0.33 -4.14
C PHE A 115 -7.74 0.50 -5.34
N LEU A 116 -8.92 0.20 -5.89
CA LEU A 116 -9.50 0.92 -7.01
C LEU A 116 -9.79 2.39 -6.67
N LEU A 117 -10.26 2.68 -5.45
CA LEU A 117 -10.46 4.06 -4.98
C LEU A 117 -9.13 4.83 -4.86
N ASN A 118 -8.03 4.14 -4.55
CA ASN A 118 -6.72 4.77 -4.46
C ASN A 118 -6.03 4.96 -5.81
N LEU A 119 -6.39 4.15 -6.80
CA LEU A 119 -5.76 4.07 -8.13
C LEU A 119 -5.66 5.42 -8.84
N PRO A 120 -6.72 6.27 -8.93
CA PRO A 120 -6.63 7.56 -9.61
C PRO A 120 -5.56 8.46 -9.00
N GLY A 121 -5.49 8.57 -7.68
CA GLY A 121 -4.49 9.41 -7.01
C GLY A 121 -3.06 8.91 -7.28
N ILE A 122 -2.85 7.59 -7.24
CA ILE A 122 -1.54 6.98 -7.53
C ILE A 122 -1.15 7.25 -8.99
N LEU A 123 -2.08 7.12 -9.93
CA LEU A 123 -1.81 7.41 -11.35
C LEU A 123 -1.41 8.86 -11.59
N HIS A 124 -2.03 9.82 -10.91
CA HIS A 124 -1.67 11.24 -11.02
C HIS A 124 -0.25 11.49 -10.50
N GLU A 125 0.10 10.91 -9.34
CA GLU A 125 1.44 11.05 -8.74
C GLU A 125 2.51 10.40 -9.64
N VAL A 126 2.28 9.19 -10.13
CA VAL A 126 3.23 8.48 -11.02
C VAL A 126 3.42 9.21 -12.35
N ARG A 127 2.35 9.78 -12.92
CA ARG A 127 2.46 10.61 -14.14
C ARG A 127 3.31 11.85 -13.91
N GLN A 128 3.14 12.53 -12.77
CA GLN A 128 3.93 13.72 -12.44
C GLN A 128 5.42 13.40 -12.25
N VAL A 129 5.75 12.28 -11.60
CA VAL A 129 7.16 11.86 -11.41
C VAL A 129 7.86 11.53 -12.72
N ARG A 130 7.15 11.01 -13.73
CA ARG A 130 7.74 10.76 -15.07
C ARG A 130 7.97 12.02 -15.90
N VAL A 131 7.35 13.16 -15.56
CA VAL A 131 7.46 14.42 -16.32
C VAL A 131 8.61 15.30 -15.82
N ALA A 132 9.19 15.03 -14.66
CA ALA A 132 10.28 15.84 -14.13
C ALA A 132 11.66 15.44 -14.70
N LYS A 133 11.92 15.70 -16.00
CA LYS A 133 13.26 16.18 -16.40
C LYS A 133 13.19 17.70 -16.28
N PRO A 134 13.83 18.32 -15.28
CA PRO A 134 13.74 19.76 -15.07
C PRO A 134 14.19 20.50 -16.32
N GLN A 135 13.48 21.55 -16.71
CA GLN A 135 13.75 22.33 -17.92
C GLN A 135 15.18 22.91 -17.96
N ARG A 136 15.78 23.15 -16.78
CA ARG A 136 17.20 23.50 -16.64
C ARG A 136 18.16 22.44 -17.17
N VAL A 137 17.84 21.15 -17.03
CA VAL A 137 18.71 20.05 -17.50
C VAL A 137 18.60 19.88 -19.02
N THR A 138 17.45 20.19 -19.62
CA THR A 138 17.35 20.31 -21.09
C THR A 138 18.12 21.52 -21.62
N GLU A 139 18.04 22.67 -20.95
CA GLU A 139 18.81 23.87 -21.34
C GLU A 139 20.33 23.68 -21.15
N GLU A 140 20.75 22.99 -20.08
CA GLU A 140 22.16 22.63 -19.85
C GLU A 140 22.64 21.55 -20.83
N ASP A 141 21.85 20.53 -21.14
CA ASP A 141 22.19 19.53 -22.17
C ASP A 141 22.27 20.17 -23.56
N ASP A 142 21.39 21.12 -23.88
CA ASP A 142 21.42 21.88 -25.14
C ASP A 142 22.62 22.84 -25.21
N GLN A 143 23.03 23.45 -24.09
CA GLN A 143 24.25 24.26 -24.00
C GLN A 143 25.51 23.40 -24.15
N ILE A 144 25.56 22.23 -23.51
CA ILE A 144 26.69 21.28 -23.64
C ILE A 144 26.76 20.70 -25.05
N ALA A 145 25.62 20.48 -25.71
CA ALA A 145 25.56 20.07 -27.11
C ALA A 145 25.99 21.20 -28.07
N ALA A 146 25.66 22.45 -27.76
CA ALA A 146 26.12 23.63 -28.50
C ALA A 146 27.64 23.85 -28.34
N GLU A 147 28.17 23.70 -27.12
CA GLU A 147 29.62 23.77 -26.83
C GLU A 147 30.41 22.62 -27.46
N LYS A 148 29.80 21.44 -27.62
CA LYS A 148 30.40 20.30 -28.32
C LYS A 148 30.29 20.36 -29.85
N SER A 149 29.68 21.41 -30.43
CA SER A 149 29.82 21.63 -31.87
C SER A 149 31.31 21.71 -32.19
N PRO A 150 31.82 20.90 -33.13
CA PRO A 150 33.26 20.80 -33.35
C PRO A 150 33.78 22.18 -33.77
N HIS A 151 34.49 22.85 -32.86
CA HIS A 151 35.27 24.02 -33.20
C HIS A 151 36.20 23.60 -34.33
N GLN A 152 35.92 24.12 -35.52
CA GLN A 152 36.81 24.06 -36.66
C GLN A 152 38.19 24.48 -36.14
N PRO A 153 39.25 23.65 -36.28
CA PRO A 153 40.54 23.99 -35.72
C PRO A 153 41.02 25.27 -36.42
N VAL A 154 40.93 26.38 -35.70
CA VAL A 154 41.56 27.63 -36.09
C VAL A 154 43.05 27.35 -36.02
N GLN A 155 43.75 27.44 -37.14
CA GLN A 155 45.22 27.38 -37.16
C GLN A 155 45.75 28.53 -36.31
N ILE A 156 46.30 28.20 -35.13
CA ILE A 156 46.82 29.19 -34.16
C ILE A 156 48.30 29.52 -34.42
N SER A 157 48.97 28.86 -35.38
CA SER A 157 50.40 29.08 -35.65
C SER A 157 50.69 29.47 -37.10
N PRO A 158 51.46 30.55 -37.36
CA PRO A 158 51.92 30.92 -38.69
C PRO A 158 53.06 30.03 -39.24
N TRP A 159 53.42 28.94 -38.57
CA TRP A 159 54.49 28.02 -39.01
C TRP A 159 54.04 26.58 -39.30
N ASP A 160 52.74 26.28 -39.30
CA ASP A 160 52.20 24.92 -39.55
C ASP A 160 52.16 24.50 -41.04
N THR A 161 53.05 25.04 -41.87
CA THR A 161 53.21 24.58 -43.27
C THR A 161 54.67 24.37 -43.63
N LEU A 162 55.29 23.35 -43.04
CA LEU A 162 56.45 22.66 -43.60
C LEU A 162 56.30 21.14 -43.44
#